data_AF-A0A7C1GA63-F1
#
_entry.id   AF-A0A7C1GA63-F1
#
_cell.length_a   1.000
_cell.length_b   1.000
_cell.length_c   1.000
_cell.angle_alpha   90.00
_cell.angle_beta   90.00
_cell.angle_gamma   90.00
#
_symmetry.space_group_name_H-M   'P 1'
#
loop_
_entity.id
_entity.type
_entity.pdbx_description
1 polymer ?
#
loop_
_entity_poly.entity_id
_entity_poly.type
_entity_poly.pdbx_seq_one_letter_code
_entity_poly.pdbx_strand_id
1 'polypeptide(L)'
;ADHPKIEIVSKGSSLKLCLIAEGKADIYPRFGPTSEWDTAAGHAIISASGGKVVLADNPDTDLKYNKENILNPYFIATCNLPLRRGIKGED
;
A
#
# COMPACT_ATOMS: atom_id res chain seq x y z
N ALA A 1 -15.01 17.29 -14.33
CA ALA A 1 -14.59 17.02 -12.94
C ALA A 1 -13.12 17.38 -12.81
N ASP A 2 -12.77 18.29 -11.91
CA ASP A 2 -11.38 18.64 -11.60
C ASP A 2 -10.81 17.53 -10.71
N HIS A 3 -10.03 16.63 -11.29
CA HIS A 3 -9.31 15.60 -10.53
C HIS A 3 -7.96 16.16 -10.09
N PRO A 4 -7.48 15.83 -8.87
CA PRO A 4 -6.15 16.21 -8.45
C PRO A 4 -5.10 15.63 -9.40
N LYS A 5 -4.07 16.42 -9.69
CA LYS A 5 -2.95 16.00 -10.55
C LYS A 5 -2.18 14.86 -9.87
N ILE A 6 -2.04 13.74 -10.57
CA ILE A 6 -1.30 12.56 -10.09
C ILE A 6 0.13 12.62 -10.62
N GLU A 7 1.11 12.41 -9.74
CA GLU A 7 2.51 12.18 -10.11
C GLU A 7 2.86 10.71 -9.92
N ILE A 8 3.47 10.09 -10.94
CA ILE A 8 3.91 8.69 -10.89
C ILE A 8 5.43 8.67 -10.70
N VAL A 9 5.88 8.09 -9.59
CA VAL A 9 7.30 7.94 -9.27
C VAL A 9 7.71 6.46 -9.39
N SER A 10 8.74 6.18 -10.19
CA SER A 10 9.30 4.82 -10.32
C SER A 10 10.53 4.62 -9.44
N LYS A 11 10.56 3.53 -8.66
CA LYS A 11 11.67 3.13 -7.77
C LYS A 11 11.78 1.60 -7.64
N GLY A 12 12.94 1.12 -7.20
CA GLY A 12 13.17 -0.28 -6.81
C GLY A 12 12.20 -0.76 -5.71
N SER A 13 11.98 -2.07 -5.60
CA SER A 13 10.85 -2.66 -4.85
C SER A 13 10.74 -2.18 -3.39
N SER A 14 11.74 -2.44 -2.55
CA SER A 14 11.71 -2.10 -1.12
C SER A 14 11.70 -0.59 -0.85
N LEU A 15 12.35 0.20 -1.71
CA LEU A 15 12.37 1.66 -1.61
C LEU A 15 10.97 2.27 -1.70
N LYS A 16 10.03 1.64 -2.42
CA LYS A 16 8.64 2.12 -2.49
C LYS A 16 7.98 2.15 -1.10
N LEU A 17 8.23 1.13 -0.27
CA LEU A 17 7.68 1.07 1.09
C LEU A 17 8.30 2.15 1.99
N CYS A 18 9.61 2.43 1.83
CA CYS A 18 10.27 3.53 2.54
C CYS A 18 9.67 4.89 2.13
N LEU A 19 9.39 5.13 0.85
CA LEU A 19 8.78 6.38 0.40
C LEU A 19 7.38 6.59 0.98
N ILE A 20 6.59 5.53 1.12
CA ILE A 20 5.31 5.57 1.84
C ILE A 20 5.55 5.94 3.31
N ALA A 21 6.46 5.25 4.01
CA ALA A 21 6.73 5.54 5.41
C ALA A 21 7.22 6.98 5.65
N GLU A 22 8.03 7.52 4.74
CA GLU A 22 8.53 8.91 4.78
C GLU A 22 7.48 9.96 4.40
N GLY A 23 6.29 9.56 3.92
CA GLY A 23 5.26 10.49 3.43
C GLY A 23 5.64 11.17 2.10
N LYS A 24 6.60 10.62 1.36
CA LYS A 24 7.02 11.13 0.03
C LYS A 24 6.23 10.52 -1.12
N ALA A 25 5.39 9.53 -0.84
CA ALA A 25 4.40 8.98 -1.75
C ALA A 25 3.13 8.65 -0.97
N ASP A 26 1.98 8.97 -1.55
CA ASP A 26 0.67 8.80 -0.89
C ASP A 26 0.19 7.34 -0.90
N ILE A 27 0.42 6.66 -2.02
CA ILE A 27 -0.11 5.32 -2.30
C ILE A 27 0.87 4.48 -3.11
N TYR A 28 0.96 3.20 -2.76
CA TYR A 28 1.68 2.18 -3.51
C TYR A 28 0.77 0.94 -3.69
N PRO A 29 0.05 0.84 -4.82
CA PRO A 29 -0.66 -0.38 -5.19
C PRO A 29 0.33 -1.41 -5.75
N ARG A 30 0.21 -2.67 -5.33
CA ARG A 30 1.04 -3.78 -5.83
C ARG A 30 0.16 -4.91 -6.37
N PHE A 31 0.02 -4.95 -7.69
CA PHE A 31 -0.75 -5.96 -8.43
C PHE A 31 0.16 -6.92 -9.21
N GLY A 32 1.21 -7.38 -8.54
CA GLY A 32 2.16 -8.34 -9.10
C GLY A 32 2.80 -9.14 -7.97
N PRO A 33 3.36 -10.33 -8.28
CA PRO A 33 3.82 -11.25 -7.27
C PRO A 33 4.88 -10.64 -6.36
N THR A 34 4.75 -10.91 -5.06
CA THR A 34 5.74 -10.67 -4.00
C THR A 34 5.60 -11.78 -2.97
N SER A 35 6.64 -12.01 -2.22
CA SER A 35 6.62 -12.90 -1.06
C SER A 35 6.55 -12.10 0.25
N GLU A 36 6.20 -12.75 1.35
CA GLU A 36 6.14 -12.14 2.68
C GLU A 36 7.41 -11.37 3.05
N TRP A 37 8.58 -11.93 2.74
CA TRP A 37 9.88 -11.30 3.04
C TRP A 37 10.13 -10.00 2.27
N ASP A 38 9.46 -9.78 1.12
CA ASP A 38 9.58 -8.53 0.36
C ASP A 38 8.86 -7.36 1.06
N THR A 39 7.87 -7.65 1.91
CA THR A 39 6.96 -6.64 2.47
C THR A 39 7.01 -6.54 3.99
N ALA A 40 7.36 -7.61 4.73
CA ALA A 40 7.27 -7.65 6.18
C ALA A 40 8.02 -6.49 6.88
N ALA A 41 9.28 -6.26 6.51
CA ALA A 41 10.08 -5.18 7.09
C ALA A 41 9.50 -3.80 6.76
N GLY A 42 9.10 -3.59 5.51
CA GLY A 42 8.52 -2.30 5.09
C GLY A 42 7.14 -2.04 5.70
N HIS A 43 6.30 -3.08 5.86
CA HIS A 43 5.02 -2.97 6.55
C HIS A 43 5.23 -2.55 8.01
N ALA A 44 6.16 -3.18 8.73
CA ALA A 44 6.45 -2.79 10.11
C ALA A 44 6.86 -1.31 10.23
N ILE A 45 7.71 -0.82 9.32
CA ILE A 45 8.12 0.59 9.29
C ILE A 45 6.92 1.50 8.98
N ILE A 46 6.14 1.18 7.95
CA ILE A 46 4.95 1.95 7.56
C ILE A 46 3.95 2.04 8.72
N SER A 47 3.67 0.93 9.39
CA SER A 47 2.77 0.88 10.56
C SER A 47 3.31 1.74 11.71
N ALA A 48 4.62 1.67 11.99
CA ALA A 48 5.25 2.52 13.00
C ALA A 48 5.21 4.02 12.64
N SER A 49 5.18 4.36 11.35
CA SER A 49 4.97 5.72 10.84
C SER A 49 3.50 6.15 10.76
N GLY A 50 2.55 5.31 11.19
CA GLY A 50 1.11 5.60 11.16
C GLY A 50 0.41 5.30 9.83
N GLY A 51 1.11 4.69 8.86
CA GLY A 51 0.53 4.20 7.62
C GLY A 51 -0.05 2.79 7.74
N LYS A 52 -0.50 2.24 6.61
CA LYS A 52 -1.05 0.88 6.54
C LYS A 52 -0.60 0.13 5.29
N VAL A 53 -0.56 -1.20 5.38
CA VAL A 53 -0.46 -2.10 4.22
C VAL A 53 -1.65 -3.06 4.26
N VAL A 54 -2.61 -2.85 3.37
CA VAL A 54 -3.93 -3.51 3.40
C VAL A 54 -4.19 -4.30 2.13
N LEU A 55 -5.12 -5.26 2.19
CA LEU A 55 -5.56 -5.98 1.01
C LEU A 55 -6.23 -5.03 0.01
N ALA A 56 -5.93 -5.21 -1.27
CA ALA A 56 -6.42 -4.31 -2.32
C ALA A 56 -7.95 -4.42 -2.52
N ASP A 57 -8.51 -5.59 -2.30
CA ASP A 57 -9.95 -5.88 -2.38
C ASP A 57 -10.70 -5.62 -1.07
N ASN A 58 -9.99 -5.62 0.06
CA ASN A 58 -10.54 -5.32 1.38
C ASN A 58 -9.60 -4.39 2.16
N PRO A 59 -9.71 -3.06 1.98
CA PRO A 59 -8.82 -2.09 2.60
C PRO A 59 -8.93 -1.97 4.13
N ASP A 60 -9.92 -2.62 4.74
CA ASP A 60 -10.06 -2.71 6.20
C ASP A 60 -9.25 -3.88 6.79
N THR A 61 -8.65 -4.72 5.94
CA THR A 61 -7.87 -5.88 6.35
C THR A 61 -6.39 -5.69 6.06
N ASP A 62 -5.56 -5.73 7.10
CA ASP A 62 -4.10 -5.67 6.96
C ASP A 62 -3.54 -6.92 6.25
N LEU A 63 -2.49 -6.73 5.46
CA LEU A 63 -1.70 -7.82 4.88
C LEU A 63 -1.12 -8.70 6.01
N LYS A 64 -1.36 -10.01 5.93
CA LYS A 64 -0.93 -11.00 6.95
C LYS A 64 0.33 -11.75 6.54
N TYR A 65 1.08 -12.17 7.56
CA TYR A 65 2.34 -12.91 7.47
C TYR A 65 2.22 -14.27 8.18
N ASN A 66 3.23 -15.12 8.01
CA ASN A 66 3.27 -16.49 8.50
C ASN A 66 2.16 -17.37 7.89
N LYS A 67 1.86 -17.16 6.60
CA LYS A 67 0.92 -17.96 5.83
C LYS A 67 1.61 -19.24 5.32
N GLU A 68 0.84 -20.31 5.12
CA GLU A 68 1.34 -21.52 4.46
C GLU A 68 1.85 -21.23 3.04
N ASN A 69 1.10 -20.40 2.30
CA ASN A 69 1.55 -19.84 1.03
C ASN A 69 2.21 -18.48 1.26
N ILE A 70 3.52 -18.42 1.06
CA ILE A 70 4.34 -17.22 1.26
C ILE A 70 4.06 -16.09 0.26
N LEU A 71 3.28 -16.33 -0.79
CA LEU A 71 2.93 -15.29 -1.76
C LEU A 71 1.92 -14.31 -1.16
N ASN A 72 2.15 -13.03 -1.36
CA ASN A 72 1.20 -12.01 -0.95
C ASN A 72 0.05 -11.91 -1.96
N PRO A 73 -1.19 -11.75 -1.49
CA PRO A 73 -2.27 -11.21 -2.33
C PRO A 73 -1.94 -9.77 -2.75
N TYR A 74 -2.75 -9.22 -3.65
CA TYR A 74 -2.65 -7.81 -4.01
C TYR A 74 -2.89 -6.91 -2.80
N PHE A 75 -2.05 -5.89 -2.67
CA PHE A 75 -2.10 -5.00 -1.52
C PHE A 75 -1.89 -3.55 -1.94
N ILE A 76 -2.25 -2.65 -1.03
CA ILE A 76 -2.04 -1.22 -1.14
C ILE A 76 -1.32 -0.76 0.14
N ALA A 77 -0.21 -0.07 -0.02
CA ALA A 77 0.46 0.64 1.07
C ALA A 77 0.12 2.14 1.02
N THR A 78 -0.17 2.77 2.16
CA THR A 78 -0.51 4.20 2.25
C THR A 78 0.18 4.91 3.40
N CYS A 79 0.48 6.19 3.22
CA CYS A 79 1.09 7.03 4.25
C CYS A 79 0.00 7.83 4.98
N ASN A 80 -0.42 7.41 6.18
CA ASN A 80 -1.28 8.19 7.10
C ASN A 80 -2.39 9.08 6.46
N LEU A 81 -2.98 8.64 5.35
CA LEU A 81 -4.06 9.33 4.64
C LEU A 81 -5.32 8.51 4.86
N PRO A 82 -6.47 9.14 5.15
CA PRO A 82 -7.72 8.43 5.13
C PRO A 82 -7.91 7.85 3.73
N LEU A 83 -7.93 6.52 3.62
CA LEU A 83 -8.34 5.82 2.41
C LEU A 83 -9.76 6.27 2.08
N ARG A 84 -9.91 7.22 1.16
CA ARG A 84 -11.23 7.65 0.70
C ARG A 84 -11.88 6.44 0.01
N ARG A 85 -12.92 5.89 0.64
CA ARG A 85 -13.77 4.87 0.03
C ARG A 85 -14.26 5.43 -1.31
N GLY A 86 -14.24 4.57 -2.32
CA GLY A 86 -14.29 4.93 -3.74
C GLY A 86 -15.29 6.03 -4.09
N ILE A 87 -14.94 6.73 -5.17
CA ILE A 87 -15.86 7.45 -6.03
C ILE A 87 -17.02 6.49 -6.35
N LYS A 88 -18.11 6.57 -5.57
CA LYS A 88 -19.41 6.14 -6.08
C LYS A 88 -19.72 7.12 -7.20
N GLY A 89 -19.97 6.60 -8.41
CA GLY A 89 -20.60 7.40 -9.45
C GLY A 89 -21.84 8.05 -8.83
N GLU A 90 -21.89 9.38 -8.92
CA GLU A 90 -23.12 10.13 -8.72
C GLU A 90 -23.97 9.88 -9.97
N ASP A 91 -25.13 9.26 -9.76
CA ASP A 91 -26.33 9.56 -10.56
C ASP A 91 -26.94 10.87 -10.03
#